data_AF-A0A1H2SS47-F1
#
_entry.id   AF-A0A1H2SS47-F1
#
_cell.length_a   1.000
_cell.length_b   1.000
_cell.length_c   1.000
_cell.angle_alpha   90.00
_cell.angle_beta   90.00
_cell.angle_gamma   90.00
#
_symmetry.space_group_name_H-M   'P 1'
#
loop_
_entity.id
_entity.type
_entity.pdbx_description
1 polymer ?
#
loop_
_entity_poly.entity_id
_entity_poly.type
_entity_poly.pdbx_seq_one_letter_code
_entity_poly.pdbx_strand_id
1 'polypeptide(L)' 'MKLLDFIEIRGREEKRIELYQGDLTDLSPAEGFDLLVASAFPNEYTPLLPH' A
#
# COMPACT_ATOMS: atom_id res chain seq x y z
N MET A 1 4.85 -5.08 6.71
CA MET A 1 4.38 -5.60 5.39
C MET A 1 5.46 -6.47 4.73
N LYS A 2 5.10 -7.36 3.80
CA LYS A 2 6.02 -8.23 3.04
C LYS A 2 6.05 -7.82 1.56
N LEU A 3 7.21 -7.46 1.03
CA LEU A 3 7.40 -7.22 -0.41
C LEU A 3 7.29 -8.54 -1.16
N LEU A 4 6.44 -8.58 -2.19
CA LEU A 4 6.22 -9.73 -3.05
C LEU A 4 6.88 -9.58 -4.41
N ASP A 5 6.77 -8.39 -5.00
CA ASP A 5 7.29 -8.12 -6.34
C ASP A 5 7.51 -6.62 -6.55
N PHE A 6 8.27 -6.26 -7.58
CA PHE A 6 8.44 -4.87 -7.98
C PHE A 6 8.63 -4.73 -9.50
N ILE A 7 8.26 -3.56 -10.00
CA ILE A 7 8.46 -3.17 -11.41
C ILE A 7 9.22 -1.85 -11.42
N GLU A 8 10.40 -1.85 -12.04
CA GLU A 8 11.13 -0.61 -12.32
C GLU A 8 10.51 0.11 -13.51
N ILE A 9 10.20 1.39 -13.33
CA ILE A 9 9.71 2.26 -14.40
C ILE A 9 10.91 2.98 -15.02
N ARG A 10 11.15 2.72 -16.30
CA ARG A 10 12.23 3.38 -17.05
C ARG A 10 11.92 4.85 -17.27
N GLY A 11 12.86 5.72 -16.92
CA GLY A 11 12.74 7.16 -17.10
C GLY A 11 14.01 7.89 -16.66
N ARG A 12 13.95 9.22 -16.64
CA ARG A 12 15.05 10.07 -16.17
C ARG A 12 15.25 10.01 -14.65
N GLU A 13 14.21 9.65 -13.93
CA GLU A 13 14.18 9.51 -12.48
C GLU A 13 13.93 8.05 -12.12
N GLU A 14 14.52 7.62 -11.00
CA GLU A 14 14.26 6.30 -10.45
C GLU A 14 12.82 6.24 -9.91
N LYS A 15 11.99 5.41 -10.54
CA LYS A 15 10.60 5.17 -10.16
C LYS A 15 10.37 3.68 -10.12
N ARG A 16 9.67 3.22 -9.08
CA ARG A 16 9.31 1.80 -8.93
C ARG A 16 7.87 1.66 -8.46
N ILE A 17 7.24 0.58 -8.88
CA ILE A 17 5.97 0.09 -8.33
C ILE A 17 6.31 -1.14 -7.50
N GLU A 18 5.77 -1.20 -6.29
CA GLU A 18 6.01 -2.31 -5.37
C GLU A 18 4.70 -2.98 -4.99
N LEU A 19 4.69 -4.31 -4.98
CA LEU A 19 3.58 -5.12 -4.53
C LEU A 19 3.88 -5.66 -3.13
N TYR A 20 3.07 -5.26 -2.16
CA TYR A 20 3.19 -5.73 -0.78
C TYR A 20 1.99 -6.59 -0.36
N GLN A 21 2.24 -7.49 0.59
CA GLN A 21 1.23 -8.23 1.33
C GLN A 21 1.33 -7.91 2.82
N GLY A 22 0.23 -7.54 3.45
CA GLY A 22 0.19 -7.23 4.88
C GLY A 22 -1.11 -6.53 5.29
N ASP A 23 -1.18 -6.14 6.56
CA ASP A 23 -2.26 -5.34 7.12
C ASP A 23 -1.86 -3.86 7.09
N LEU A 24 -2.65 -3.02 6.42
CA LEU A 24 -2.42 -1.57 6.35
C LEU A 24 -2.68 -0.86 7.69
N THR A 25 -3.29 -1.54 8.67
CA THR A 25 -3.49 -1.01 10.03
C THR A 25 -2.30 -1.26 10.95
N ASP A 26 -1.36 -2.13 10.54
CA ASP A 26 -0.14 -2.48 11.29
C ASP A 26 1.12 -2.11 10.50
N LEU A 27 1.26 -0.80 10.23
CA LEU A 27 2.42 -0.23 9.53
C LEU A 27 3.44 0.30 10.52
N SER A 28 4.71 -0.03 10.29
CA SER A 28 5.80 0.64 11.00
C SER A 28 6.01 2.08 10.50
N PRO A 29 6.66 2.96 11.27
CA PRO A 29 6.97 4.32 10.81
C PRO A 29 7.80 4.37 9.51
N ALA A 30 8.61 3.34 9.24
CA ALA A 30 9.41 3.25 8.02
C ALA A 30 8.57 2.90 6.77
N GLU A 31 7.36 2.38 6.97
CA GLU A 31 6.40 2.00 5.91
C GLU A 31 5.31 3.07 5.75
N GLY A 32 5.51 4.27 6.31
CA GLY A 32 4.59 5.38 6.17
C GLY A 32 4.44 5.83 4.71
N PHE A 33 3.24 6.29 4.37
CA PHE A 33 2.92 6.81 3.04
C PHE A 33 2.42 8.25 3.15
N ASP A 34 2.81 9.11 2.20
CA ASP A 34 2.30 10.49 2.13
C ASP A 34 0.83 10.56 1.69
N LEU A 35 0.40 9.59 0.87
CA LEU A 35 -0.95 9.50 0.33
C LEU A 35 -1.43 8.05 0.29
N LEU A 36 -2.62 7.79 0.84
CA LEU A 36 -3.30 6.50 0.75
C LEU A 36 -4.52 6.63 -0.18
N VAL A 37 -4.56 5.80 -1.22
CA VAL A 37 -5.73 5.65 -2.11
C VAL A 37 -6.43 4.35 -1.76
N ALA A 38 -7.63 4.44 -1.18
CA ALA A 38 -8.44 3.29 -0.82
C ALA A 38 -9.58 3.07 -1.82
N SER A 39 -9.69 1.86 -2.36
CA SER A 39 -10.87 1.43 -3.12
C SER A 39 -11.91 0.88 -2.15
N ALA A 40 -12.97 1.64 -1.94
CA ALA A 40 -14.01 1.34 -0.95
C ALA A 40 -15.41 1.60 -1.53
N PHE A 41 -16.44 0.97 -0.95
CA PHE A 41 -17.82 1.33 -1.24
C PHE A 41 -18.15 2.72 -0.68
N PRO A 42 -19.10 3.46 -1.29
CA PRO A 42 -19.51 4.75 -0.75
C PRO A 42 -19.94 4.63 0.72
N ASN A 43 -19.34 5.45 1.57
CA ASN A 43 -19.57 5.52 3.03
C ASN A 43 -19.04 4.34 3.85
N GLU A 44 -18.31 3.38 3.26
CA GLU A 44 -17.75 2.23 3.97
C GLU A 44 -16.21 2.24 3.92
N TYR A 45 -15.60 3.05 4.79
CA TYR A 45 -14.13 3.20 4.87
C TYR A 45 -13.51 2.52 6.09
N THR A 46 -14.33 1.95 6.98
CA THR A 46 -13.85 1.20 8.13
C THR A 46 -13.47 -0.22 7.68
N PRO A 47 -12.23 -0.68 7.91
CA PRO A 47 -11.87 -2.06 7.64
C PRO A 47 -12.78 -3.01 8.42
N LEU A 48 -13.44 -3.94 7.72
CA LEU A 48 -14.14 -5.03 8.38
C LEU A 48 -13.08 -5.99 8.92
N LEU A 49 -12.92 -6.03 10.25
CA LEU A 49 -12.05 -7.01 10.89
C LEU A 49 -12.54 -8.42 10.52
N PRO A 50 -11.67 -9.34 10.09
CA PRO A 50 -12.06 -10.73 9.88
C PRO A 50 -12.46 -11.36 11.23
N HIS A 51 -13.60 -12.06 11.24
CA HIS A 51 -14.04 -12.92 12.35
C HIS A 51 -13.18 -14.18 12.46
#